data_AF-A0A3D0M316-F1
#
_entry.id   AF-A0A3D0M316-F1
#
_cell.length_a   1.000
_cell.length_b   1.000
_cell.length_c   1.000
_cell.angle_alpha   90.00
_cell.angle_beta   90.00
_cell.angle_gamma   90.00
#
_symmetry.space_group_name_H-M   'P 1'
#
loop_
_entity.id
_entity.type
_entity.pdbx_description
1 polymer ?
#
loop_
_entity_poly.entity_id
_entity_poly.type
_entity_poly.pdbx_seq_one_letter_code
_entity_poly.pdbx_strand_id
1 'polypeptide(L)'
;MGENAMKRILTLFMLLMMSFVWCASAQQGANLAEGCKVEACGFNEFGGLSATEKENPELAVDVDEDTKWDCNVMQHADLQDSGVLHWILLDLCAEKEFNKIVLKHASNTTIDKDFPTYNTREMKLEYSNDKNSWTEFLHILNGDQKPTNTRYFDAVTARYVRLNILVSGALDTDARLAEIEVYNSSETPVEEEDVPLNAPSETTDTSSLSGDTTTRGAGSETDNPSKDNSDSSIMIIVIVIVAILFMGASVAVLIFVMKKAGNNK
;
A
#
# COMPACT_ATOMS: atom_id res chain seq x y z
N MET A 1 41.31 -41.46 -6.79
CA MET A 1 39.92 -41.42 -6.29
C MET A 1 39.00 -41.78 -7.45
N GLY A 2 38.22 -42.86 -7.33
CA GLY A 2 37.43 -43.39 -8.46
C GLY A 2 36.35 -42.41 -8.94
N GLU A 3 36.07 -42.40 -10.23
CA GLU A 3 35.11 -41.49 -10.88
C GLU A 3 33.73 -41.48 -10.19
N ASN A 4 33.31 -42.64 -9.66
CA ASN A 4 32.07 -42.79 -8.91
C ASN A 4 32.09 -42.12 -7.52
N ALA A 5 33.26 -42.02 -6.88
CA ALA A 5 33.40 -41.33 -5.60
C ALA A 5 33.36 -39.81 -5.79
N MET A 6 33.95 -39.31 -6.89
CA MET A 6 33.93 -37.88 -7.21
C MET A 6 32.51 -37.42 -7.61
N LYS A 7 31.78 -38.22 -8.40
CA LYS A 7 30.38 -37.93 -8.76
C LYS A 7 29.48 -37.87 -7.51
N ARG A 8 29.61 -38.82 -6.58
CA ARG A 8 28.83 -38.82 -5.33
C ARG A 8 29.12 -37.61 -4.43
N ILE A 9 30.39 -37.21 -4.31
CA ILE A 9 30.76 -36.01 -3.55
C ILE A 9 30.22 -34.75 -4.23
N LEU A 10 30.28 -34.66 -5.56
CA LEU A 10 29.74 -33.52 -6.31
C LEU A 10 28.21 -33.42 -6.21
N THR A 11 27.51 -34.56 -6.24
CA THR A 11 26.04 -34.60 -6.04
C THR A 11 25.64 -34.22 -4.62
N LEU A 12 26.38 -34.67 -3.60
CA LEU A 12 26.17 -34.26 -2.20
C LEU A 12 26.47 -32.77 -1.98
N PHE A 13 27.50 -32.24 -2.63
CA PHE A 13 27.84 -30.82 -2.54
C PHE A 13 26.82 -29.93 -3.29
N MET A 14 26.27 -30.39 -4.42
CA MET A 14 25.16 -29.72 -5.11
C MET A 14 23.86 -29.74 -4.31
N LEU A 15 23.53 -30.86 -3.65
CA LEU A 15 22.39 -30.95 -2.73
C LEU A 15 22.55 -30.05 -1.51
N LEU A 16 23.77 -29.93 -0.96
CA LEU A 16 24.08 -29.04 0.16
C LEU A 16 24.09 -27.56 -0.27
N MET A 17 24.53 -27.24 -1.49
CA MET A 17 24.47 -25.86 -2.01
C MET A 17 23.05 -25.44 -2.41
N MET A 18 22.18 -26.39 -2.79
CA MET A 18 20.75 -26.14 -2.99
C MET A 18 19.98 -25.89 -1.69
N SER A 19 20.57 -26.14 -0.52
CA SER A 19 19.93 -25.89 0.79
C SER A 19 20.40 -24.61 1.50
N PHE A 20 21.28 -23.80 0.89
CA PHE A 20 21.83 -22.58 1.53
C PHE A 20 21.52 -21.27 0.78
N VAL A 21 20.45 -21.24 -0.02
CA VAL A 21 19.86 -19.98 -0.48
C VAL A 21 18.37 -19.98 -0.16
N TRP A 22 18.05 -20.13 1.13
CA TRP A 22 16.87 -19.46 1.66
C TRP A 22 17.29 -18.03 1.92
N CYS A 23 17.26 -17.20 0.88
CA CYS A 23 17.12 -15.77 1.11
C CYS A 23 15.75 -15.67 1.79
N ALA A 24 15.71 -15.41 3.10
CA ALA A 24 14.46 -15.13 3.78
C ALA A 24 13.94 -13.80 3.22
N SER A 25 13.29 -13.86 2.07
CA SER A 25 12.46 -12.75 1.59
C SER A 25 11.36 -12.59 2.61
N ALA A 26 11.25 -11.41 3.21
CA ALA A 26 10.05 -11.01 3.91
C ALA A 26 8.87 -11.26 2.96
N GLN A 27 7.98 -12.17 3.34
CA GLN A 27 6.81 -12.51 2.56
C GLN A 27 5.63 -11.81 3.20
N GLN A 28 4.97 -10.93 2.45
CA GLN A 28 3.64 -10.46 2.80
C GLN A 28 2.70 -11.66 2.78
N GLY A 29 1.99 -11.90 3.89
CA GLY A 29 0.95 -12.92 3.97
C GLY A 29 -0.20 -12.62 3.01
N ALA A 30 -1.18 -13.52 2.91
CA ALA A 30 -2.41 -13.25 2.17
C ALA A 30 -3.20 -12.10 2.82
N ASN A 31 -3.90 -11.28 2.01
CA ASN A 31 -4.84 -10.29 2.52
C ASN A 31 -5.99 -11.05 3.20
N LEU A 32 -6.10 -10.93 4.51
CA LEU A 32 -7.09 -11.63 5.32
C LEU A 32 -8.48 -11.00 5.22
N ALA A 33 -8.55 -9.76 4.73
CA ALA A 33 -9.78 -8.99 4.50
C ALA A 33 -10.38 -9.24 3.12
N GLU A 34 -9.61 -9.74 2.14
CA GLU A 34 -10.08 -9.98 0.77
C GLU A 34 -11.40 -10.77 0.76
N GLY A 35 -12.43 -10.17 0.18
CA GLY A 35 -13.77 -10.73 0.04
C GLY A 35 -14.48 -11.06 1.36
N CYS A 36 -14.01 -10.51 2.48
CA CYS A 36 -14.63 -10.75 3.78
C CYS A 36 -16.03 -10.12 3.84
N LYS A 37 -16.89 -10.62 4.74
CA LYS A 37 -18.19 -10.00 4.94
C LYS A 37 -18.01 -8.67 5.65
N VAL A 38 -18.64 -7.63 5.12
CA VAL A 38 -18.62 -6.28 5.70
C VAL A 38 -19.99 -5.85 6.23
N GLU A 39 -19.98 -5.01 7.26
CA GLU A 39 -21.11 -4.24 7.78
C GLU A 39 -20.63 -2.78 7.91
N ALA A 40 -21.43 -1.79 7.50
CA ALA A 40 -21.04 -0.38 7.58
C ALA A 40 -22.23 0.53 7.90
N CYS A 41 -21.96 1.77 8.34
CA CYS A 41 -23.02 2.76 8.66
C CYS A 41 -23.86 3.19 7.45
N GLY A 42 -23.38 2.96 6.23
CA GLY A 42 -24.12 3.28 5.01
C GLY A 42 -23.22 3.25 3.80
N PHE A 43 -23.78 3.64 2.66
CA PHE A 43 -23.05 3.84 1.42
C PHE A 43 -23.80 4.81 0.52
N ASN A 44 -23.10 5.42 -0.41
CA ASN A 44 -23.68 6.27 -1.44
C ASN A 44 -24.37 5.39 -2.50
N GLU A 45 -25.71 5.28 -2.42
CA GLU A 45 -26.51 4.51 -3.39
C GLU A 45 -26.43 5.05 -4.82
N PHE A 46 -26.03 6.32 -5.00
CA PHE A 46 -25.97 6.96 -6.31
C PHE A 46 -24.69 6.65 -7.08
N GLY A 47 -23.75 5.91 -6.47
CA GLY A 47 -22.48 5.56 -7.08
C GLY A 47 -21.60 6.78 -7.33
N GLY A 48 -20.32 6.54 -7.54
CA GLY A 48 -19.41 7.55 -8.03
C GLY A 48 -19.73 7.94 -9.46
N LEU A 49 -18.73 8.44 -10.18
CA LEU A 49 -18.80 9.09 -11.50
C LEU A 49 -19.49 8.30 -12.64
N SER A 50 -19.92 7.06 -12.42
CA SER A 50 -20.87 6.37 -13.30
C SER A 50 -22.02 5.76 -12.47
N ALA A 51 -23.27 6.02 -12.85
CA ALA A 51 -24.48 5.46 -12.21
C ALA A 51 -24.60 3.91 -12.29
N THR A 52 -23.53 3.23 -12.70
CA THR A 52 -23.42 1.78 -12.88
C THR A 52 -22.61 1.09 -11.79
N GLU A 53 -21.74 1.80 -11.06
CA GLU A 53 -20.90 1.23 -10.00
C GLU A 53 -21.32 1.82 -8.64
N LYS A 54 -21.86 0.97 -7.78
CA LYS A 54 -22.26 1.38 -6.42
C LYS A 54 -21.03 1.41 -5.53
N GLU A 55 -20.69 2.55 -4.95
CA GLU A 55 -19.59 2.75 -3.98
C GLU A 55 -19.91 2.11 -2.60
N ASN A 56 -20.19 0.82 -2.61
CA ASN A 56 -20.67 0.04 -1.48
C ASN A 56 -19.52 -0.45 -0.57
N PRO A 57 -19.82 -0.91 0.65
CA PRO A 57 -18.78 -1.31 1.60
C PRO A 57 -17.94 -2.50 1.14
N GLU A 58 -18.47 -3.38 0.30
CA GLU A 58 -17.76 -4.57 -0.20
C GLU A 58 -16.58 -4.19 -1.12
N LEU A 59 -16.61 -3.01 -1.72
CA LEU A 59 -15.51 -2.50 -2.55
C LEU A 59 -14.26 -2.15 -1.73
N ALA A 60 -14.37 -1.91 -0.42
CA ALA A 60 -13.20 -1.65 0.42
C ALA A 60 -12.40 -2.92 0.75
N VAL A 61 -12.80 -4.08 0.24
CA VAL A 61 -12.16 -5.38 0.50
C VAL A 61 -12.15 -6.26 -0.75
N ASP A 62 -12.30 -5.68 -1.95
CA ASP A 62 -12.45 -6.40 -3.20
C ASP A 62 -11.13 -6.57 -3.98
N VAL A 63 -10.02 -6.08 -3.42
CA VAL A 63 -8.66 -6.03 -3.97
C VAL A 63 -8.49 -5.18 -5.24
N ASP A 64 -9.53 -4.48 -5.68
CA ASP A 64 -9.48 -3.53 -6.78
C ASP A 64 -9.21 -2.13 -6.22
N GLU A 65 -7.95 -1.69 -6.32
CA GLU A 65 -7.51 -0.40 -5.80
C GLU A 65 -8.13 0.82 -6.50
N ASP A 66 -8.90 0.62 -7.56
CA ASP A 66 -9.58 1.66 -8.32
C ASP A 66 -11.10 1.72 -8.07
N THR A 67 -11.62 0.83 -7.21
CA THR A 67 -12.97 0.95 -6.64
C THR A 67 -12.88 1.57 -5.24
N LYS A 68 -14.03 1.93 -4.65
CA LYS A 68 -14.06 2.43 -3.26
C LYS A 68 -15.41 2.26 -2.60
N TRP A 69 -15.38 2.15 -1.27
CA TRP A 69 -16.51 2.47 -0.43
C TRP A 69 -16.60 3.99 -0.26
N ASP A 70 -17.79 4.55 -0.49
CA ASP A 70 -18.13 5.95 -0.19
C ASP A 70 -19.38 5.98 0.70
N CYS A 71 -19.27 6.58 1.88
CA CYS A 71 -20.34 6.73 2.83
C CYS A 71 -20.71 8.20 3.01
N ASN A 72 -21.87 8.59 2.49
CA ASN A 72 -22.34 9.98 2.48
C ASN A 72 -23.54 10.23 3.39
N VAL A 73 -23.62 9.54 4.54
CA VAL A 73 -24.78 9.68 5.42
C VAL A 73 -24.79 11.07 6.06
N MET A 74 -25.60 11.97 5.51
CA MET A 74 -25.67 13.38 5.93
C MET A 74 -26.17 13.58 7.36
N GLN A 75 -26.72 12.55 8.01
CA GLN A 75 -27.24 12.59 9.38
C GLN A 75 -27.52 11.18 9.90
N HIS A 76 -26.60 10.60 10.66
CA HIS A 76 -26.97 9.63 11.69
C HIS A 76 -26.97 10.35 13.03
N ALA A 77 -28.16 10.56 13.61
CA ALA A 77 -28.29 11.12 14.96
C ALA A 77 -27.48 10.30 15.99
N ASP A 78 -27.36 9.00 15.77
CA ASP A 78 -26.60 8.08 16.64
C ASP A 78 -25.08 8.21 16.50
N LEU A 79 -24.58 8.73 15.36
CA LEU A 79 -23.14 8.87 15.09
C LEU A 79 -22.60 10.22 15.60
N GLN A 80 -23.34 11.31 15.41
CA GLN A 80 -22.94 12.65 15.87
C GLN A 80 -22.66 12.73 17.38
N ASP A 81 -23.44 12.02 18.21
CA ASP A 81 -23.26 12.01 19.66
C ASP A 81 -22.15 11.06 20.15
N SER A 82 -21.66 10.16 19.28
CA SER A 82 -20.67 9.14 19.62
C SER A 82 -19.21 9.60 19.45
N GLY A 83 -18.98 10.72 18.76
CA GLY A 83 -17.65 11.15 18.32
C GLY A 83 -17.07 10.33 17.17
N VAL A 84 -17.84 9.39 16.59
CA VAL A 84 -17.50 8.63 15.38
C VAL A 84 -18.40 9.10 14.25
N LEU A 85 -17.80 9.53 13.13
CA LEU A 85 -18.54 10.04 11.99
C LEU A 85 -19.06 8.90 11.09
N HIS A 86 -18.21 7.92 10.79
CA HIS A 86 -18.55 6.74 9.98
C HIS A 86 -17.85 5.48 10.51
N TRP A 87 -18.32 4.29 10.13
CA TRP A 87 -17.66 3.04 10.48
C TRP A 87 -17.88 1.95 9.43
N ILE A 88 -16.87 1.06 9.34
CA ILE A 88 -16.93 -0.20 8.61
C ILE A 88 -16.35 -1.32 9.48
N LEU A 89 -17.03 -2.45 9.47
CA LEU A 89 -16.76 -3.66 10.24
C LEU A 89 -16.49 -4.82 9.29
N LEU A 90 -15.32 -5.43 9.43
CA LEU A 90 -14.89 -6.60 8.70
C LEU A 90 -15.10 -7.85 9.58
N ASP A 91 -15.80 -8.85 9.05
CA ASP A 91 -15.85 -10.21 9.60
C ASP A 91 -14.87 -11.08 8.83
N LEU A 92 -13.70 -11.36 9.44
CA LEU A 92 -12.65 -12.18 8.85
C LEU A 92 -13.00 -13.68 8.76
N CYS A 93 -14.28 -14.03 8.95
CA CYS A 93 -14.89 -15.36 8.97
C CYS A 93 -14.53 -16.25 10.18
N ALA A 94 -13.31 -16.14 10.70
CA ALA A 94 -12.82 -16.86 11.87
C ALA A 94 -11.82 -15.98 12.64
N GLU A 95 -11.43 -16.41 13.83
CA GLU A 95 -10.31 -15.79 14.55
C GLU A 95 -9.03 -15.96 13.72
N LYS A 96 -8.39 -14.84 13.37
CA LYS A 96 -7.14 -14.78 12.63
C LYS A 96 -6.13 -13.96 13.40
N GLU A 97 -4.88 -14.40 13.36
CA GLU A 97 -3.75 -13.59 13.84
C GLU A 97 -3.34 -12.61 12.75
N PHE A 98 -3.11 -11.34 13.10
CA PHE A 98 -2.65 -10.30 12.18
C PHE A 98 -1.88 -9.20 12.93
N ASN A 99 -1.02 -8.48 12.22
CA ASN A 99 -0.08 -7.51 12.78
C ASN A 99 0.26 -6.34 11.82
N LYS A 100 -0.45 -6.26 10.69
CA LYS A 100 -0.29 -5.19 9.70
C LYS A 100 -1.65 -4.83 9.11
N ILE A 101 -1.90 -3.53 8.98
CA ILE A 101 -3.02 -2.94 8.26
C ILE A 101 -2.48 -2.04 7.15
N VAL A 102 -3.11 -2.10 5.98
CA VAL A 102 -2.93 -1.11 4.93
C VAL A 102 -4.29 -0.49 4.64
N LEU A 103 -4.37 0.84 4.70
CA LEU A 103 -5.55 1.62 4.34
C LEU A 103 -5.21 2.42 3.09
N LYS A 104 -5.94 2.17 2.00
CA LYS A 104 -5.86 2.96 0.77
C LYS A 104 -7.05 3.91 0.74
N HIS A 105 -6.77 5.19 0.63
CA HIS A 105 -7.75 6.27 0.64
C HIS A 105 -8.24 6.58 -0.77
N ALA A 106 -9.21 7.48 -0.89
CA ALA A 106 -9.79 7.89 -2.17
C ALA A 106 -8.72 8.25 -3.22
N SER A 107 -7.73 9.07 -2.86
CA SER A 107 -6.69 9.50 -3.82
C SER A 107 -5.69 8.40 -4.23
N ASN A 108 -5.81 7.17 -3.70
CA ASN A 108 -5.12 6.01 -4.26
C ASN A 108 -5.78 5.52 -5.56
N THR A 109 -7.09 5.76 -5.74
CA THR A 109 -7.79 5.44 -6.98
C THR A 109 -7.34 6.37 -8.11
N THR A 110 -7.44 5.90 -9.35
CA THR A 110 -7.17 6.70 -10.55
C THR A 110 -8.20 7.81 -10.74
N ILE A 111 -9.46 7.60 -10.31
CA ILE A 111 -10.55 8.56 -10.44
C ILE A 111 -10.39 9.75 -9.48
N ASP A 112 -9.85 9.54 -8.28
CA ASP A 112 -9.72 10.58 -7.25
C ASP A 112 -8.26 10.96 -6.94
N LYS A 113 -7.29 10.51 -7.74
CA LYS A 113 -5.84 10.75 -7.53
C LYS A 113 -5.44 12.21 -7.32
N ASP A 114 -6.19 13.13 -7.92
CA ASP A 114 -5.93 14.58 -7.87
C ASP A 114 -6.70 15.27 -6.72
N PHE A 115 -7.40 14.50 -5.88
CA PHE A 115 -8.24 14.96 -4.78
C PHE A 115 -7.80 14.36 -3.43
N PRO A 116 -6.58 14.68 -2.93
CA PRO A 116 -6.14 14.23 -1.60
C PRO A 116 -7.09 14.70 -0.48
N THR A 117 -7.80 15.80 -0.70
CA THR A 117 -8.84 16.30 0.22
C THR A 117 -10.03 15.34 0.41
N TYR A 118 -10.16 14.28 -0.40
CA TYR A 118 -11.12 13.19 -0.19
C TYR A 118 -10.58 12.07 0.72
N ASN A 119 -9.28 12.07 1.04
CA ASN A 119 -8.70 11.07 1.93
C ASN A 119 -9.26 11.19 3.34
N THR A 120 -9.47 10.05 4.00
CA THR A 120 -9.90 10.03 5.39
C THR A 120 -8.78 10.58 6.28
N ARG A 121 -9.11 11.43 7.25
CA ARG A 121 -8.14 12.28 7.98
C ARG A 121 -7.80 11.78 9.37
N GLU A 122 -8.74 11.17 10.06
CA GLU A 122 -8.51 10.56 11.38
C GLU A 122 -9.34 9.30 11.53
N MET A 123 -8.67 8.22 11.91
CA MET A 123 -9.29 6.91 12.06
C MET A 123 -8.77 6.18 13.29
N LYS A 124 -9.66 5.38 13.88
CA LYS A 124 -9.36 4.49 14.98
C LYS A 124 -9.75 3.06 14.61
N LEU A 125 -8.85 2.11 14.81
CA LEU A 125 -9.11 0.70 14.56
C LEU A 125 -9.23 -0.07 15.86
N GLU A 126 -10.22 -0.95 15.90
CA GLU A 126 -10.54 -1.80 17.03
C GLU A 126 -10.73 -3.24 16.56
N TYR A 127 -10.41 -4.20 17.42
CA TYR A 127 -10.67 -5.61 17.16
C TYR A 127 -11.62 -6.22 18.20
N SER A 128 -12.29 -7.30 17.81
CA SER A 128 -13.21 -8.05 18.69
C SER A 128 -13.33 -9.52 18.27
N ASN A 129 -13.73 -10.38 19.21
CA ASN A 129 -14.15 -11.76 18.94
C ASN A 129 -15.66 -11.98 19.08
N ASP A 130 -16.40 -11.01 19.62
CA ASP A 130 -17.81 -11.16 19.98
C ASP A 130 -18.71 -10.03 19.45
N LYS A 131 -18.15 -9.02 18.76
CA LYS A 131 -18.79 -7.76 18.33
C LYS A 131 -19.33 -6.87 19.46
N ASN A 132 -19.12 -7.23 20.73
CA ASN A 132 -19.63 -6.49 21.89
C ASN A 132 -18.49 -5.79 22.64
N SER A 133 -17.38 -6.49 22.82
CA SER A 133 -16.19 -6.01 23.51
C SER A 133 -15.14 -5.64 22.47
N TRP A 134 -14.73 -4.37 22.45
CA TRP A 134 -13.80 -3.82 21.47
C TRP A 134 -12.52 -3.36 22.15
N THR A 135 -11.37 -3.71 21.55
CA THR A 135 -10.05 -3.24 21.98
C THR A 135 -9.43 -2.43 20.85
N GLU A 136 -9.06 -1.19 21.15
CA GLU A 136 -8.31 -0.34 20.24
C GLU A 136 -6.89 -0.86 20.05
N PHE A 137 -6.41 -0.86 18.81
CA PHE A 137 -5.03 -1.25 18.50
C PHE A 137 -4.29 -0.26 17.61
N LEU A 138 -5.01 0.65 16.93
CA LEU A 138 -4.41 1.74 16.17
C LEU A 138 -5.27 3.00 16.25
N HIS A 139 -4.58 4.14 16.29
CA HIS A 139 -5.12 5.47 16.02
C HIS A 139 -4.21 6.09 14.96
N ILE A 140 -4.80 6.60 13.87
CA ILE A 140 -4.08 7.13 12.71
C ILE A 140 -4.55 8.55 12.46
N LEU A 141 -3.60 9.48 12.38
CA LEU A 141 -3.81 10.81 11.82
C LEU A 141 -3.19 10.86 10.43
N ASN A 142 -3.99 11.17 9.43
CA ASN A 142 -3.56 11.26 8.04
C ASN A 142 -3.52 12.69 7.50
N GLY A 143 -4.21 13.63 8.15
CA GLY A 143 -4.28 15.03 7.73
C GLY A 143 -5.09 15.28 6.45
N ASP A 144 -5.22 14.26 5.59
CA ASP A 144 -5.66 14.19 4.18
C ASP A 144 -4.53 13.95 3.16
N GLN A 145 -3.29 13.83 3.61
CA GLN A 145 -2.13 13.96 2.72
C GLN A 145 -1.68 12.66 2.08
N LYS A 146 -1.85 11.51 2.74
CA LYS A 146 -1.33 10.25 2.22
C LYS A 146 -2.42 9.47 1.50
N PRO A 147 -2.17 9.01 0.26
CA PRO A 147 -3.09 8.10 -0.42
C PRO A 147 -3.13 6.73 0.26
N THR A 148 -2.07 6.36 1.01
CA THR A 148 -1.98 5.07 1.70
C THR A 148 -1.36 5.24 3.09
N ASN A 149 -1.93 4.58 4.08
CA ASN A 149 -1.30 4.35 5.39
C ASN A 149 -1.01 2.86 5.57
N THR A 150 0.24 2.52 5.85
CA THR A 150 0.66 1.20 6.32
C THR A 150 0.99 1.30 7.81
N ARG A 151 0.43 0.41 8.63
CA ARG A 151 0.72 0.36 10.07
C ARG A 151 1.05 -1.07 10.48
N TYR A 152 2.12 -1.20 11.24
CA TYR A 152 2.52 -2.42 11.93
C TYR A 152 2.23 -2.27 13.42
N PHE A 153 1.92 -3.37 14.10
CA PHE A 153 1.61 -3.41 15.53
C PHE A 153 1.91 -4.80 16.11
N ASP A 154 1.85 -4.94 17.43
CA ASP A 154 1.96 -6.25 18.08
C ASP A 154 0.87 -7.19 17.56
N ALA A 155 1.24 -8.44 17.25
CA ALA A 155 0.29 -9.41 16.70
C ALA A 155 -0.91 -9.61 17.64
N VAL A 156 -2.11 -9.52 17.07
CA VAL A 156 -3.38 -9.77 17.77
C VAL A 156 -4.14 -10.89 17.07
N THR A 157 -4.94 -11.62 17.84
CA THR A 157 -5.82 -12.67 17.32
C THR A 157 -7.27 -12.25 17.51
N ALA A 158 -7.96 -11.99 16.40
CA ALA A 158 -9.36 -11.56 16.42
C ALA A 158 -10.13 -12.02 15.18
N ARG A 159 -11.46 -12.09 15.27
CA ARG A 159 -12.34 -12.34 14.12
C ARG A 159 -12.83 -11.05 13.46
N TYR A 160 -13.06 -10.01 14.24
CA TYR A 160 -13.65 -8.77 13.78
C TYR A 160 -12.66 -7.63 13.86
N VAL A 161 -12.62 -6.81 12.81
CA VAL A 161 -11.90 -5.53 12.79
C VAL A 161 -12.90 -4.44 12.46
N ARG A 162 -12.94 -3.38 13.26
CA ARG A 162 -13.76 -2.19 13.01
C ARG A 162 -12.86 -1.00 12.81
N LEU A 163 -13.07 -0.31 11.70
CA LEU A 163 -12.50 1.01 11.44
C LEU A 163 -13.57 2.05 11.75
N ASN A 164 -13.29 2.91 12.72
CA ASN A 164 -14.09 4.08 13.03
C ASN A 164 -13.41 5.30 12.42
N ILE A 165 -14.15 6.05 11.62
CA ILE A 165 -13.70 7.29 11.01
C ILE A 165 -14.16 8.43 11.92
N LEU A 166 -13.20 9.12 12.52
CA LEU A 166 -13.48 10.22 13.44
C LEU A 166 -13.54 11.55 12.67
N VAL A 167 -12.72 11.67 11.61
CA VAL A 167 -12.72 12.82 10.69
C VAL A 167 -12.61 12.31 9.25
N SER A 168 -13.62 12.66 8.42
CA SER A 168 -13.70 12.40 6.97
C SER A 168 -12.68 13.24 6.19
N GLY A 169 -12.82 13.31 4.86
CA GLY A 169 -12.09 14.26 4.01
C GLY A 169 -12.31 15.72 4.40
N ALA A 170 -11.51 16.61 3.83
CA ALA A 170 -11.58 18.05 4.10
C ALA A 170 -12.68 18.77 3.30
N LEU A 171 -13.15 18.18 2.20
CA LEU A 171 -14.17 18.79 1.32
C LEU A 171 -15.60 18.60 1.81
N ASP A 172 -15.89 17.46 2.43
CA ASP A 172 -17.22 17.07 2.86
C ASP A 172 -17.17 16.10 4.06
N THR A 173 -18.34 15.61 4.45
CA THR A 173 -18.48 14.67 5.57
C THR A 173 -18.34 13.22 5.15
N ASP A 174 -18.02 12.90 3.89
CA ASP A 174 -18.13 11.53 3.40
C ASP A 174 -16.88 10.72 3.76
N ALA A 175 -17.08 9.47 4.15
CA ALA A 175 -15.98 8.53 4.34
C ALA A 175 -15.67 7.81 3.04
N ARG A 176 -14.40 7.78 2.64
CA ARG A 176 -13.96 7.16 1.39
C ARG A 176 -12.72 6.30 1.59
N LEU A 177 -12.82 5.03 1.25
CA LEU A 177 -11.71 4.07 1.30
C LEU A 177 -11.73 3.20 0.05
N ALA A 178 -10.58 3.16 -0.63
CA ALA A 178 -10.38 2.31 -1.78
C ALA A 178 -10.21 0.84 -1.33
N GLU A 179 -9.37 0.59 -0.33
CA GLU A 179 -9.09 -0.78 0.13
C GLU A 179 -8.66 -0.78 1.61
N ILE A 180 -9.06 -1.83 2.32
CA ILE A 180 -8.67 -2.16 3.69
C ILE A 180 -8.04 -3.55 3.66
N GLU A 181 -6.72 -3.59 3.83
CA GLU A 181 -5.97 -4.84 3.81
C GLU A 181 -5.52 -5.21 5.23
N VAL A 182 -5.68 -6.49 5.58
CA VAL A 182 -5.28 -7.04 6.88
C VAL A 182 -4.28 -8.16 6.64
N TYR A 183 -3.11 -8.10 7.26
CA TYR A 183 -2.07 -9.11 7.06
C TYR A 183 -1.51 -9.66 8.37
N ASN A 184 -1.17 -10.95 8.33
CA ASN A 184 -0.11 -11.49 9.18
C ASN A 184 1.20 -11.40 8.41
N SER A 185 1.97 -10.35 8.69
CA SER A 185 3.21 -10.01 8.01
C SER A 185 4.44 -10.47 8.78
N SER A 186 5.40 -11.01 8.03
CA SER A 186 6.76 -11.31 8.51
C SER A 186 7.77 -10.23 8.13
N GLU A 187 7.30 -9.14 7.51
CA GLU A 187 8.12 -7.99 7.15
C GLU A 187 8.69 -7.32 8.39
N THR A 188 9.85 -6.67 8.21
CA THR A 188 10.38 -5.78 9.24
C THR A 188 9.44 -4.58 9.36
N PRO A 189 8.86 -4.30 10.55
CA PRO A 189 8.02 -3.14 10.75
C PRO A 189 8.72 -1.86 10.32
N VAL A 190 8.04 -1.06 9.50
CA VAL A 190 8.45 0.30 9.17
C VAL A 190 7.48 1.23 9.89
N GLU A 191 8.02 2.04 10.79
CA GLU A 191 7.23 3.07 11.45
C GLU A 191 6.79 4.11 10.42
N GLU A 192 5.50 4.39 10.40
CA GLU A 192 4.93 5.44 9.57
C GLU A 192 4.38 6.54 10.46
N GLU A 193 4.93 7.75 10.32
CA GLU A 193 4.54 8.91 11.12
C GLU A 193 3.12 9.38 10.81
N ASP A 194 2.43 9.81 11.84
CA ASP A 194 1.13 10.44 11.72
C ASP A 194 1.26 11.87 11.15
N VAL A 195 0.26 12.28 10.35
CA VAL A 195 0.14 13.63 9.81
C VAL A 195 -0.97 14.36 10.58
N PRO A 196 -0.64 15.39 11.37
CA PRO A 196 -1.64 16.13 12.14
C PRO A 196 -2.71 16.76 11.25
N LEU A 197 -3.94 16.89 11.76
CA LEU A 197 -5.08 17.46 11.03
C LEU A 197 -4.85 18.88 10.48
N ASN A 198 -3.97 19.66 11.12
CA ASN A 198 -3.66 21.03 10.73
C ASN A 198 -2.33 21.15 9.95
N ALA A 199 -1.75 20.03 9.52
CA ALA A 199 -0.55 20.07 8.69
C ALA A 199 -0.86 20.81 7.37
N PRO A 200 0.04 21.71 6.90
CA PRO A 200 -0.14 22.35 5.61
C PRO A 200 -0.14 21.27 4.53
N SER A 201 -1.20 21.18 3.72
CA SER A 201 -1.20 20.36 2.50
C SER A 201 -0.01 20.79 1.64
N GLU A 202 0.82 19.85 1.18
CA GLU A 202 1.82 20.14 0.16
C GLU A 202 1.08 20.44 -1.15
N THR A 203 0.56 21.66 -1.26
CA THR A 203 0.14 22.22 -2.54
C THR A 203 1.42 22.42 -3.36
N THR A 204 1.53 21.73 -4.49
CA THR A 204 2.44 22.15 -5.56
C THR A 204 1.92 23.48 -6.12
N ASP A 205 2.14 24.56 -5.38
CA ASP A 205 1.91 25.93 -5.82
C ASP A 205 2.97 26.31 -6.87
N THR A 206 2.75 25.94 -8.13
CA THR A 206 3.26 26.78 -9.23
C THR A 206 2.26 27.89 -9.50
N SER A 207 2.10 28.80 -8.55
CA SER A 207 1.62 30.16 -8.83
C SER A 207 2.62 31.16 -8.26
N SER A 208 3.72 31.35 -8.99
CA SER A 208 4.53 32.54 -8.78
C SER A 208 3.72 33.75 -9.24
N LEU A 209 3.11 34.46 -8.29
CA LEU A 209 2.77 35.86 -8.47
C LEU A 209 4.07 36.60 -8.84
N SER A 210 4.24 36.93 -10.11
CA SER A 210 5.08 38.06 -10.50
C SER A 210 4.15 39.14 -11.01
N GLY A 211 4.01 40.21 -10.23
CA GLY A 211 3.44 41.44 -10.75
C GLY A 211 4.36 41.99 -11.83
N ASP A 212 3.82 42.29 -13.01
CA ASP A 212 4.19 43.49 -13.74
C ASP A 212 3.12 43.84 -14.78
N THR A 213 3.02 45.13 -15.02
CA THR A 213 2.09 45.85 -15.87
C THR A 213 2.48 45.72 -17.35
N THR A 214 1.51 46.01 -18.23
CA THR A 214 1.62 46.54 -19.62
C THR A 214 1.70 45.59 -20.85
N THR A 215 0.69 45.81 -21.72
CA THR A 215 0.67 45.94 -23.20
C THR A 215 0.54 44.76 -24.20
N ARG A 216 -0.59 44.84 -24.93
CA ARG A 216 -0.96 44.45 -26.32
C ARG A 216 0.17 43.99 -27.28
N GLY A 217 -0.11 42.94 -28.06
CA GLY A 217 0.50 42.71 -29.38
C GLY A 217 0.23 41.31 -29.94
N ALA A 218 -0.28 41.24 -31.18
CA ALA A 218 -0.61 40.03 -31.92
C ALA A 218 0.59 39.42 -32.66
N GLY A 219 0.57 38.10 -32.93
CA GLY A 219 1.22 37.51 -34.09
C GLY A 219 2.03 36.22 -33.89
N SER A 220 1.64 35.20 -34.66
CA SER A 220 2.46 34.20 -35.37
C SER A 220 3.15 33.04 -34.63
N GLU A 221 2.97 31.87 -35.24
CA GLU A 221 3.55 30.54 -35.03
C GLU A 221 5.06 30.50 -34.77
N THR A 222 5.49 29.52 -33.95
CA THR A 222 6.60 28.59 -34.28
C THR A 222 6.46 27.27 -33.53
N ASP A 223 6.47 26.16 -34.26
CA ASP A 223 6.80 24.81 -33.80
C ASP A 223 8.24 24.73 -33.26
N ASN A 224 8.49 24.03 -32.15
CA ASN A 224 9.33 22.81 -32.06
C ASN A 224 9.36 22.24 -30.61
N PRO A 225 9.69 20.95 -30.42
CA PRO A 225 9.38 20.16 -29.22
C PRO A 225 10.50 20.19 -28.19
N SER A 226 10.16 19.94 -26.93
CA SER A 226 11.13 19.44 -25.96
C SER A 226 10.63 18.15 -25.31
N LYS A 227 11.44 17.12 -25.52
CA LYS A 227 11.54 15.92 -24.70
C LYS A 227 12.27 16.32 -23.42
N ASP A 228 11.84 15.77 -22.28
CA ASP A 228 12.76 15.00 -21.44
C ASP A 228 11.97 14.19 -20.40
N ASN A 229 11.85 12.89 -20.67
CA ASN A 229 11.63 11.86 -19.67
C ASN A 229 13.00 11.27 -19.36
N SER A 230 13.64 11.70 -18.28
CA SER A 230 14.97 11.23 -17.92
C SER A 230 15.09 10.91 -16.43
N ASP A 231 14.25 10.00 -15.92
CA ASP A 231 14.53 9.36 -14.62
C ASP A 231 14.28 7.84 -14.54
N SER A 232 13.62 7.20 -15.51
CA SER A 232 13.46 5.72 -15.49
C SER A 232 14.61 4.94 -16.15
N SER A 233 15.44 5.56 -16.99
CA SER A 233 16.47 4.84 -17.75
C SER A 233 17.75 4.56 -16.95
N ILE A 234 18.10 5.43 -15.99
CA ILE A 234 19.33 5.29 -15.20
C ILE A 234 19.21 4.14 -14.20
N MET A 235 18.06 4.01 -13.53
CA MET A 235 17.80 2.91 -12.58
C MET A 235 17.83 1.54 -13.25
N ILE A 236 17.25 1.41 -14.46
CA ILE A 236 17.26 0.14 -15.21
C ILE A 236 18.68 -0.24 -15.65
N ILE A 237 19.48 0.73 -16.11
CA ILE A 237 20.87 0.49 -16.53
C ILE A 237 21.74 0.04 -15.35
N VAL A 238 21.56 0.66 -14.17
CA VAL A 238 22.29 0.27 -12.95
C VAL A 238 21.96 -1.17 -12.54
N ILE A 239 20.68 -1.55 -12.57
CA ILE A 239 20.24 -2.93 -12.24
C ILE A 239 20.84 -3.96 -13.20
N VAL A 240 20.86 -3.67 -14.51
CA VAL A 240 21.43 -4.57 -15.52
C VAL A 240 22.95 -4.71 -15.37
N ILE A 241 23.67 -3.62 -15.08
CA ILE A 241 25.13 -3.66 -14.86
C ILE A 241 25.46 -4.48 -13.60
N VAL A 242 24.73 -4.28 -12.51
CA VAL A 242 24.91 -5.07 -11.27
C VAL A 242 24.65 -6.55 -11.54
N ALA A 243 23.58 -6.91 -12.26
CA ALA A 243 23.28 -8.30 -12.61
C ALA A 243 24.40 -8.95 -13.45
N ILE A 244 24.97 -8.23 -14.42
CA ILE A 244 26.07 -8.73 -15.26
C ILE A 244 27.35 -8.94 -14.43
N LEU A 245 27.67 -8.03 -13.51
CA LEU A 245 28.84 -8.18 -12.63
C LEU A 245 28.70 -9.39 -11.70
N PHE A 246 27.51 -9.63 -11.14
CA PHE A 246 27.23 -10.80 -10.32
C PHE A 246 27.33 -12.11 -11.11
N MET A 247 26.84 -12.14 -12.36
CA MET A 247 26.99 -13.30 -13.24
C MET A 247 28.47 -13.56 -13.60
N GLY A 248 29.26 -12.51 -13.87
CA GLY A 248 30.69 -12.63 -14.17
C GLY A 248 31.52 -13.18 -13.00
N ALA A 249 31.26 -12.72 -11.78
CA ALA A 249 31.93 -13.21 -10.58
C ALA A 249 31.64 -14.71 -10.33
N SER A 250 30.39 -15.12 -10.56
CA SER A 250 29.94 -16.51 -10.43
C SER A 250 30.69 -17.45 -11.38
N VAL A 251 30.88 -17.03 -12.64
CA VAL A 251 31.60 -17.80 -13.66
C VAL A 251 33.09 -17.88 -13.35
N ALA A 252 33.70 -16.79 -12.88
CA ALA A 252 35.13 -16.76 -12.51
C ALA A 252 35.43 -17.72 -11.34
N VAL A 253 34.57 -17.76 -10.32
CA VAL A 253 34.70 -18.70 -9.20
C VAL A 253 34.57 -20.15 -9.69
N LEU A 254 33.64 -20.44 -10.60
CA LEU A 254 33.46 -21.77 -11.17
C LEU A 254 34.72 -22.23 -11.94
N ILE A 255 35.30 -21.35 -12.78
CA ILE A 255 36.52 -21.64 -13.53
C ILE A 255 37.71 -21.86 -12.58
N PHE A 256 37.84 -21.05 -11.53
CA PHE A 256 38.91 -21.21 -10.54
C PHE A 256 38.81 -22.55 -9.80
N VAL A 257 37.60 -22.95 -9.39
CA VAL A 257 37.34 -24.23 -8.71
C VAL A 257 37.65 -25.40 -9.65
N MET A 258 37.23 -25.33 -10.92
CA MET A 258 37.52 -26.38 -11.91
C MET A 258 39.02 -26.48 -12.23
N LYS A 259 39.75 -25.35 -12.29
CA LYS A 259 41.21 -25.32 -12.51
C LYS A 259 41.98 -25.86 -11.31
N LYS A 260 41.54 -25.58 -10.08
CA LYS A 260 42.13 -26.13 -8.85
C LYS A 260 41.89 -27.63 -8.72
N ALA A 261 40.74 -28.14 -9.17
CA ALA A 261 40.42 -29.57 -9.19
C ALA A 261 41.21 -30.34 -10.26
N GLY A 262 41.56 -29.70 -11.39
CA GLY A 262 42.36 -30.31 -12.46
C GLY A 262 43.85 -30.46 -12.14
N ASN A 263 44.41 -29.59 -11.29
CA ASN A 263 45.83 -29.57 -10.96
C ASN A 263 46.24 -30.51 -9.79
N ASN A 264 45.28 -31.19 -9.17
CA ASN A 264 45.51 -32.14 -8.07
C ASN A 264 45.39 -33.61 -8.50
N LYS A 265 45.70 -33.93 -9.76
CA LYS A 265 45.89 -35.31 -10.25
C LYS A 265 47.35 -35.57 -10.56
#